data_AF-A0A0G0ABY0-F1
#
_entry.id   AF-A0A0G0ABY0-F1
#
_cell.length_a   1.000
_cell.length_b   1.000
_cell.length_c   1.000
_cell.angle_alpha   90.00
_cell.angle_beta   90.00
_cell.angle_gamma   90.00
#
_symmetry.space_group_name_H-M   'P 1'
#
loop_
_entity.id
_entity.type
_entity.pdbx_description
1 polymer ?
#
loop_
_entity_poly.entity_id
_entity_poly.type
_entity_poly.pdbx_seq_one_letter_code
_entity_poly.pdbx_strand_id
1 'polypeptide(L)'
;MGQKFFIGIIKKEIKMNKKFTSNKVIIIVALAFVSLLGASILAFVDFGNGISSANAQTNEKIIGTITYLGELPWNVEEYSLRAIVICDGQKIFVKGGEKFGTSIIGCSYYMASGIEVEYSPNFLTGDGKIYFKKIVTTTE
;
A
#
# COMPACT_ATOMS: atom_id res chain seq x y z
N MET A 1 -24.71 -74.35 25.71
CA MET A 1 -25.83 -73.72 24.96
C MET A 1 -25.41 -72.30 24.65
N GLY A 2 -25.26 -71.78 23.44
CA GLY A 2 -25.60 -72.23 22.10
C GLY A 2 -25.76 -70.95 21.26
N GLN A 3 -24.77 -70.66 20.41
CA GLN A 3 -24.75 -69.57 19.43
C GLN A 3 -26.02 -69.55 18.58
N LYS A 4 -26.79 -68.47 18.60
CA LYS A 4 -27.69 -68.03 17.50
C LYS A 4 -27.88 -66.51 17.63
N PHE A 5 -28.15 -65.83 16.52
CA PHE A 5 -28.26 -64.37 16.35
C PHE A 5 -27.01 -63.64 15.85
N PHE A 6 -26.24 -64.29 14.98
CA PHE A 6 -25.91 -63.61 13.71
C PHE A 6 -27.14 -63.71 12.79
N ILE A 7 -27.32 -62.75 11.88
CA ILE A 7 -28.48 -62.57 10.96
C ILE A 7 -29.62 -61.73 11.54
N GLY A 8 -29.32 -60.48 11.89
CA GLY A 8 -30.33 -59.42 12.02
C GLY A 8 -29.87 -58.07 11.46
N ILE A 9 -28.66 -58.06 10.89
CA ILE A 9 -28.09 -56.93 10.17
C ILE A 9 -28.59 -57.06 8.73
N ILE A 10 -28.93 -55.93 8.10
CA ILE A 10 -29.23 -55.80 6.67
C ILE A 10 -30.64 -56.22 6.19
N LYS A 11 -31.74 -55.64 6.72
CA LYS A 11 -32.97 -55.47 5.88
C LYS A 11 -34.08 -54.57 6.43
N LYS A 12 -33.77 -53.46 7.11
CA LYS A 12 -34.82 -52.49 7.46
C LYS A 12 -34.54 -51.11 6.86
N GLU A 13 -34.97 -51.02 5.61
CA GLU A 13 -35.59 -49.84 5.02
C GLU A 13 -34.84 -48.50 5.11
N ILE A 14 -33.75 -48.37 4.35
CA ILE A 14 -33.45 -47.09 3.70
C ILE A 14 -34.14 -47.12 2.34
N LYS A 15 -35.47 -46.99 2.35
CA LYS A 15 -36.23 -46.67 1.15
C LYS A 15 -36.09 -45.17 0.94
N MET A 16 -34.91 -44.74 0.47
CA MET A 16 -34.71 -43.35 0.07
C MET A 16 -35.64 -43.05 -1.10
N ASN A 17 -36.65 -42.25 -0.78
CA ASN A 17 -37.63 -41.73 -1.71
C ASN A 17 -36.91 -40.88 -2.78
N LYS A 18 -36.93 -41.42 -3.98
CA LYS A 18 -36.34 -40.89 -5.20
C LYS A 18 -37.21 -39.71 -5.67
N LYS A 19 -36.77 -38.47 -5.42
CA LYS A 19 -36.96 -37.26 -6.25
C LYS A 19 -36.66 -35.98 -5.45
N PHE A 20 -35.39 -35.75 -5.12
CA PHE A 20 -34.91 -34.37 -4.99
C PHE A 20 -34.44 -33.96 -6.39
N THR A 21 -35.26 -33.17 -7.08
CA THR A 21 -34.99 -32.74 -8.46
C THR A 21 -33.69 -31.94 -8.52
N SER A 22 -32.71 -32.45 -9.28
CA SER A 22 -31.35 -31.89 -9.41
C SER A 22 -31.30 -30.38 -9.59
N ASN A 23 -32.31 -29.75 -10.21
CA ASN A 23 -32.38 -28.29 -10.36
C ASN A 23 -32.33 -27.52 -9.04
N LYS A 24 -32.99 -27.99 -7.97
CA LYS A 24 -33.00 -27.25 -6.69
C LYS A 24 -31.62 -27.25 -6.02
N VAL A 25 -30.86 -28.33 -6.16
CA VAL A 25 -29.50 -28.44 -5.62
C VAL A 25 -28.53 -27.57 -6.43
N ILE A 26 -28.66 -27.56 -7.76
CA ILE A 26 -27.83 -26.73 -8.65
C ILE A 26 -28.03 -25.23 -8.34
N ILE A 27 -29.27 -24.80 -8.11
CA ILE A 27 -29.58 -23.40 -7.79
C ILE A 27 -28.99 -22.98 -6.45
N ILE A 28 -29.06 -23.84 -5.42
CA ILE A 28 -28.48 -23.54 -4.10
C ILE A 28 -26.95 -23.44 -4.18
N VAL A 29 -26.30 -24.34 -4.94
CA VAL A 29 -24.85 -24.30 -5.14
C VAL A 29 -24.43 -23.06 -5.93
N ALA A 30 -25.19 -22.67 -6.96
CA ALA A 30 -24.92 -21.45 -7.73
C ALA A 30 -25.06 -20.18 -6.88
N LEU A 31 -26.10 -20.10 -6.04
CA LEU A 31 -26.30 -18.97 -5.12
C LEU A 31 -25.19 -18.85 -4.08
N ALA A 32 -24.72 -19.98 -3.53
CA ALA A 32 -23.59 -20.00 -2.60
C ALA A 32 -22.28 -19.55 -3.26
N PHE A 33 -22.08 -19.87 -4.53
CA PHE A 33 -20.88 -19.46 -5.27
C PHE A 33 -20.90 -17.96 -5.60
N VAL A 34 -22.06 -17.42 -5.98
CA VAL A 34 -22.24 -15.98 -6.27
C VAL A 34 -22.05 -15.13 -5.00
N SER A 35 -22.56 -15.58 -3.85
CA SER A 35 -22.37 -14.85 -2.59
C SER A 35 -20.90 -14.85 -2.12
N LEU A 36 -20.18 -15.96 -2.34
CA LEU A 36 -18.75 -16.06 -2.01
C LEU A 36 -17.90 -15.12 -2.89
N LEU A 37 -18.22 -15.04 -4.18
CA LEU A 37 -17.56 -14.12 -5.12
C LEU A 37 -17.90 -12.65 -4.82
N GLY A 38 -19.15 -12.34 -4.44
CA GLY A 38 -19.55 -10.98 -4.08
C GLY A 38 -18.84 -10.45 -2.82
N ALA A 39 -18.72 -11.29 -1.79
CA ALA A 39 -18.04 -10.91 -0.54
C ALA A 39 -16.52 -10.68 -0.74
N SER A 40 -15.89 -11.45 -1.64
CA SER A 40 -14.48 -11.28 -1.94
C SER A 40 -14.21 -9.98 -2.70
N ILE A 41 -15.03 -9.61 -3.68
CA ILE A 41 -14.89 -8.33 -4.41
C ILE A 41 -15.01 -7.13 -3.47
N LEU A 42 -15.97 -7.15 -2.53
CA LEU A 42 -16.14 -6.07 -1.56
C LEU A 42 -14.90 -5.91 -0.65
N ALA A 43 -14.34 -7.02 -0.17
CA ALA A 43 -13.11 -6.98 0.63
C ALA A 43 -11.89 -6.44 -0.13
N PHE A 44 -11.78 -6.73 -1.45
CA PHE A 44 -10.72 -6.18 -2.29
C PHE A 44 -10.86 -4.66 -2.51
N VAL A 45 -12.09 -4.17 -2.69
CA VAL A 45 -12.35 -2.73 -2.90
C VAL A 45 -12.09 -1.93 -1.62
N ASP A 46 -12.52 -2.42 -0.45
CA ASP A 46 -12.24 -1.76 0.84
C ASP A 46 -10.74 -1.76 1.17
N PHE A 47 -10.02 -2.85 0.88
CA PHE A 47 -8.57 -2.91 1.08
C PHE A 47 -7.83 -1.94 0.13
N GLY A 48 -8.23 -1.86 -1.14
CA GLY A 48 -7.65 -0.93 -2.11
C GLY A 48 -7.87 0.53 -1.71
N ASN A 49 -9.09 0.89 -1.31
CA ASN A 49 -9.41 2.25 -0.85
C ASN A 49 -8.73 2.60 0.48
N GLY A 50 -8.61 1.64 1.40
CA GLY A 50 -7.89 1.81 2.66
C GLY A 50 -6.39 2.07 2.45
N ILE A 51 -5.76 1.37 1.50
CA ILE A 51 -4.37 1.63 1.11
C ILE A 51 -4.22 3.01 0.46
N SER A 52 -5.12 3.39 -0.45
CA SER A 52 -5.07 4.71 -1.10
C SER A 52 -5.24 5.86 -0.09
N SER A 53 -6.15 5.72 0.87
CA SER A 53 -6.39 6.71 1.94
C SER A 53 -5.23 6.78 2.94
N ALA A 54 -4.68 5.64 3.35
CA ALA A 54 -3.49 5.59 4.20
C ALA A 54 -2.26 6.21 3.52
N ASN A 55 -2.08 5.96 2.21
CA ASN A 55 -0.97 6.53 1.44
C ASN A 55 -1.06 8.06 1.33
N ALA A 56 -2.26 8.61 1.14
CA ALA A 56 -2.46 10.07 1.09
C ALA A 56 -2.14 10.74 2.44
N GLN A 57 -2.65 10.20 3.55
CA GLN A 57 -2.37 10.73 4.89
C GLN A 57 -0.90 10.60 5.30
N THR A 58 -0.24 9.51 4.89
CA THR A 58 1.18 9.30 5.22
C THR A 58 2.07 10.28 4.45
N ASN A 59 1.74 10.58 3.20
CA ASN A 59 2.48 11.57 2.40
C ASN A 59 2.35 12.99 2.96
N GLU A 60 1.15 13.44 3.33
CA GLU A 60 0.98 14.76 3.97
C GLU A 60 1.71 14.85 5.31
N LYS A 61 1.66 13.79 6.13
CA LYS A 61 2.34 13.77 7.43
C LYS A 61 3.86 13.77 7.29
N ILE A 62 4.40 13.09 6.27
CA ILE A 62 5.85 13.05 6.00
C ILE A 62 6.35 14.39 5.44
N ILE A 63 5.59 15.04 4.54
CA ILE A 63 5.92 16.38 4.04
C ILE A 63 5.88 17.41 5.18
N GLY A 64 5.01 17.23 6.18
CA GLY A 64 5.00 18.03 7.40
C GLY A 64 6.21 17.83 8.35
N THR A 65 7.12 16.90 8.05
CA THR A 65 8.25 16.56 8.94
C THR A 65 9.57 17.20 8.57
N ILE A 66 9.69 17.77 7.36
CA ILE A 66 10.86 18.55 6.95
C ILE A 66 10.46 20.00 6.69
N THR A 67 11.23 20.95 7.22
CA THR A 67 10.90 22.38 7.14
C THR A 67 11.70 23.09 6.06
N TYR A 68 11.02 23.75 5.13
CA TYR A 68 11.67 24.64 4.17
C TYR A 68 12.09 25.96 4.85
N LEU A 69 13.36 26.33 4.74
CA LEU A 69 13.92 27.54 5.36
C LEU A 69 14.12 28.70 4.38
N GLY A 70 14.17 28.42 3.08
CA GLY A 70 14.32 29.45 2.06
C GLY A 70 15.24 29.04 0.92
N GLU A 71 15.43 29.99 0.01
CA GLU A 71 16.18 29.80 -1.22
C GLU A 71 17.65 30.17 -1.04
N LEU A 72 18.54 29.40 -1.67
CA LEU A 72 19.97 29.71 -1.76
C LEU A 72 20.16 30.82 -2.81
N PRO A 73 21.23 31.63 -2.71
CA PRO A 73 21.40 32.82 -3.55
C PRO A 73 21.83 32.53 -4.99
N TRP A 74 21.72 31.28 -5.45
CA TRP A 74 22.13 30.86 -6.79
C TRP A 74 21.11 29.91 -7.42
N ASN A 75 21.16 29.82 -8.75
CA ASN A 75 20.35 28.91 -9.54
C ASN A 75 21.00 27.51 -9.68
N VAL A 76 20.17 26.49 -9.89
CA VAL A 76 20.56 25.11 -10.23
C VAL A 76 21.55 25.01 -11.40
N GLU A 77 21.54 25.96 -12.34
CA GLU A 77 22.46 25.97 -13.49
C GLU A 77 23.88 26.44 -13.14
N GLU A 78 24.04 27.24 -12.08
CA GLU A 78 25.31 27.89 -11.76
C GLU A 78 26.26 26.98 -10.96
N TYR A 79 25.72 26.17 -10.06
CA TYR A 79 26.49 25.34 -9.13
C TYR A 79 25.94 23.93 -9.07
N SER A 80 26.77 22.95 -8.69
CA SER A 80 26.36 21.57 -8.48
C SER A 80 25.59 21.35 -7.17
N LEU A 81 25.72 22.26 -6.22
CA LEU A 81 25.02 22.23 -4.94
C LEU A 81 23.54 22.59 -5.14
N ARG A 82 22.65 21.66 -4.76
CA ARG A 82 21.20 21.76 -4.96
C ARG A 82 20.49 22.19 -3.68
N ALA A 83 20.92 21.66 -2.54
CA ALA A 83 20.32 21.97 -1.25
C ALA A 83 21.33 21.84 -0.10
N ILE A 84 21.00 22.52 1.00
CA ILE A 84 21.67 22.36 2.29
C ILE A 84 20.62 21.87 3.27
N VAL A 85 20.72 20.62 3.69
CA VAL A 85 19.82 20.01 4.68
C VAL A 85 20.46 20.09 6.06
N ILE A 86 19.66 20.44 7.06
CA ILE A 86 20.07 20.59 8.45
C ILE A 86 19.25 19.60 9.28
N CYS A 87 19.90 18.57 9.79
CA CYS A 87 19.32 17.57 10.68
C CYS A 87 20.21 17.45 11.92
N ASP A 88 19.62 17.44 13.12
CA ASP A 88 20.36 17.29 14.38
C ASP A 88 21.57 18.24 14.53
N GLY A 89 21.43 19.46 14.02
CA GLY A 89 22.49 20.48 14.02
C GLY A 89 23.61 20.28 12.99
N GLN A 90 23.57 19.21 12.18
CA GLN A 90 24.55 18.93 11.14
C GLN A 90 24.08 19.46 9.78
N LYS A 91 24.99 20.11 9.05
CA LYS A 91 24.75 20.58 7.68
C LYS A 91 25.18 19.52 6.67
N ILE A 92 24.27 19.14 5.80
CA ILE A 92 24.47 18.13 4.77
C ILE A 92 24.23 18.79 3.41
N PHE A 93 25.27 18.75 2.58
CA PHE A 93 25.28 19.42 1.28
C PHE A 93 24.86 18.41 0.21
N VAL A 94 23.71 18.64 -0.43
CA VAL A 94 23.14 17.73 -1.42
C VAL A 94 23.44 18.25 -2.81
N LYS A 95 24.20 17.48 -3.59
CA LYS A 95 24.55 17.82 -4.97
C LYS A 95 23.57 17.19 -5.98
N GLY A 96 23.66 17.63 -7.23
CA GLY A 96 22.82 17.12 -8.33
C GLY A 96 22.83 15.59 -8.42
N GLY A 97 21.64 14.99 -8.35
CA GLY A 97 21.47 13.54 -8.45
C GLY A 97 21.66 12.76 -7.15
N GLU A 98 22.09 13.42 -6.07
CA GLU A 98 22.21 12.78 -4.76
C GLU A 98 20.85 12.67 -4.08
N LYS A 99 20.61 11.51 -3.46
CA LYS A 99 19.42 11.26 -2.63
C LYS A 99 19.76 11.62 -1.19
N PHE A 100 18.88 12.34 -0.51
CA PHE A 100 19.08 12.66 0.89
C PHE A 100 18.23 11.77 1.81
N GLY A 101 18.93 11.20 2.80
CA GLY A 101 18.35 10.60 3.99
C GLY A 101 17.68 9.24 3.80
N THR A 102 17.48 8.57 4.93
CA THR A 102 16.43 7.55 5.14
C THR A 102 15.42 8.03 6.17
N SER A 103 15.83 8.90 7.11
CA SER A 103 14.94 9.64 8.00
C SER A 103 15.10 11.13 7.75
N ILE A 104 13.98 11.83 7.62
CA ILE A 104 13.92 13.27 7.31
C ILE A 104 13.11 14.04 8.37
N ILE A 105 12.75 13.36 9.44
CA ILE A 105 11.92 13.89 10.53
C ILE A 105 12.72 14.94 11.31
N GLY A 106 12.16 16.13 11.45
CA GLY A 106 12.79 17.23 12.20
C GLY A 106 13.94 17.91 11.46
N CYS A 107 14.18 17.53 10.21
CA CYS A 107 15.15 18.19 9.37
C CYS A 107 14.59 19.50 8.82
N SER A 108 15.48 20.36 8.35
CA SER A 108 15.13 21.58 7.65
C SER A 108 16.06 21.78 6.46
N TYR A 109 15.68 22.55 5.44
CA TYR A 109 16.53 22.70 4.26
C TYR A 109 16.43 24.07 3.60
N TYR A 110 17.54 24.47 2.98
CA TYR A 110 17.61 25.51 1.96
C TYR A 110 17.80 24.85 0.59
N MET A 111 17.21 25.41 -0.48
CA MET A 111 17.39 24.88 -1.84
C MET A 111 17.74 25.96 -2.84
N ALA A 112 18.47 25.60 -3.89
CA ALA A 112 18.77 26.51 -5.00
C ALA A 112 17.52 26.81 -5.84
N SER A 113 17.55 27.92 -6.57
CA SER A 113 16.49 28.26 -7.51
C SER A 113 16.37 27.22 -8.63
N GLY A 114 15.15 26.93 -9.07
CA GLY A 114 14.90 25.92 -10.12
C GLY A 114 15.00 24.47 -9.63
N ILE A 115 14.89 24.25 -8.32
CA ILE A 115 14.83 22.92 -7.69
C ILE A 115 13.40 22.61 -7.25
N GLU A 116 12.98 21.38 -7.53
CA GLU A 116 11.78 20.75 -6.99
C GLU A 116 12.18 19.66 -6.00
N VAL A 117 11.39 19.51 -4.94
CA VAL A 117 11.57 18.47 -3.93
C VAL A 117 10.59 17.34 -4.21
N GLU A 118 11.13 16.15 -4.49
CA GLU A 118 10.34 14.93 -4.63
C GLU A 118 10.53 14.06 -3.38
N TYR A 119 9.42 13.54 -2.86
CA TYR A 119 9.38 12.69 -1.68
C TYR A 119 9.15 11.24 -2.09
N SER A 120 10.02 10.34 -1.64
CA SER A 120 9.86 8.89 -1.82
C SER A 120 9.68 8.24 -0.43
N PRO A 121 8.44 8.03 0.00
CA PRO A 121 8.16 7.36 1.27
C PRO A 121 8.54 5.87 1.20
N ASN A 122 8.96 5.32 2.34
CA ASN A 122 9.08 3.89 2.56
C ASN A 122 7.98 3.44 3.53
N PHE A 123 6.88 2.93 2.97
CA PHE A 123 5.69 2.51 3.72
C PHE A 123 5.94 1.36 4.69
N LEU A 124 6.99 0.55 4.48
CA LEU A 124 7.28 -0.59 5.34
C LEU A 124 8.00 -0.19 6.64
N THR A 125 8.80 0.87 6.60
CA THR A 125 9.61 1.31 7.75
C THR A 125 9.15 2.65 8.35
N GLY A 126 8.17 3.32 7.73
CA GLY A 126 7.70 4.64 8.18
C GLY A 126 8.69 5.78 7.94
N ASP A 127 9.70 5.51 7.12
CA ASP A 127 10.81 6.40 6.79
C ASP A 127 10.60 7.00 5.38
N GLY A 128 11.45 7.95 4.97
CA GLY A 128 11.30 8.61 3.67
C GLY A 128 12.61 9.17 3.16
N LYS A 129 12.78 9.18 1.83
CA LYS A 129 13.90 9.84 1.14
C LYS A 129 13.40 11.08 0.44
N ILE A 130 14.23 12.12 0.40
CA ILE A 130 13.95 13.32 -0.40
C ILE A 130 14.97 13.46 -1.53
N TYR A 131 14.49 14.08 -2.60
CA TYR A 131 15.24 14.28 -3.82
C TYR A 131 15.10 15.72 -4.23
N PHE A 132 16.23 16.37 -4.47
CA PHE A 132 16.29 17.75 -4.95
C PHE A 132 16.57 17.71 -6.45
N LYS A 133 15.50 17.70 -7.25
CA LYS A 133 15.58 17.57 -8.71
C LYS A 133 15.50 18.94 -9.36
N LYS A 134 16.20 19.09 -10.48
CA LYS A 134 16.07 20.28 -11.32
C LYS A 134 14.69 20.26 -11.98
N ILE A 135 14.00 21.40 -11.98
CA ILE A 135 12.77 21.58 -12.75
C ILE A 135 13.14 21.50 -14.24
N VAL A 136 12.62 20.49 -14.94
CA VAL A 136 12.76 20.38 -16.39
C VAL A 136 11.51 21.00 -17.00
N THR A 137 11.61 22.26 -17.40
CA THR A 137 10.55 22.91 -18.16
C THR A 137 10.57 22.33 -19.57
N THR A 138 9.66 21.41 -19.88
CA THR A 138 9.44 20.97 -21.25
C THR A 138 8.82 22.14 -22.00
N THR A 139 9.61 22.90 -22.75
CA THR A 139 9.09 23.83 -23.75
C THR A 139 8.42 23.00 -24.85
N GLU A 140 7.09 22.94 -24.82
CA GLU A 140 6.24 22.52 -25.95
C GLU A 140 6.25 23.56 -27.08
#